data_AF-A0A3C0QJ03-F1
#
_entry.id   AF-A0A3C0QJ03-F1
#
_cell.length_a   1.000
_cell.length_b   1.000
_cell.length_c   1.000
_cell.angle_alpha   90.00
_cell.angle_beta   90.00
_cell.angle_gamma   90.00
#
_symmetry.space_group_name_H-M   'P 1'
#
loop_
_entity.id
_entity.type
_entity.pdbx_description
1 polymer ?
#
loop_
_entity_poly.entity_id
_entity_poly.type
_entity_poly.pdbx_seq_one_letter_code
_entity_poly.pdbx_strand_id
1 'polypeptide(L)'
;MGESGEKINDFTTVLVKIGQIGIYMFLGEHHRIMDNKGRIFIPAKFREELIKGVIVTKGFDEKCLLLFSKDGWKRVQDKILDNPMAKRNTQRFSRWFFSSAAMESIDQQGRTRIPQNLVEYADLK
;
A
#
# COMPACT_ATOMS: atom_id res chain seq x y z
N MET A 1 -4.02 33.11 -35.40
CA MET A 1 -4.20 33.23 -33.94
C MET A 1 -4.24 31.82 -33.39
N GLY A 2 -3.35 31.55 -32.44
CA GLY A 2 -2.82 30.24 -32.10
C GLY A 2 -3.80 29.27 -31.43
N GLU A 3 -3.36 28.02 -31.49
CA GLU A 3 -3.96 26.77 -31.04
C GLU A 3 -4.00 26.59 -29.51
N SER A 4 -4.57 25.43 -29.14
CA SER A 4 -4.47 24.66 -27.89
C SER A 4 -5.59 24.98 -26.88
N GLY A 5 -6.54 24.07 -26.63
CA GLY A 5 -6.38 22.62 -26.50
C GLY A 5 -5.85 22.34 -25.10
N GLU A 6 -6.72 22.57 -24.10
CA GLU A 6 -6.41 22.40 -22.69
C GLU A 6 -6.24 20.89 -22.41
N LYS A 7 -4.98 20.44 -22.40
CA LYS A 7 -4.61 19.09 -21.99
C LYS A 7 -4.82 18.98 -20.48
N ILE A 8 -5.88 18.28 -20.10
CA ILE A 8 -6.08 17.78 -18.73
C ILE A 8 -4.96 16.77 -18.48
N ASN A 9 -3.91 17.22 -17.77
CA ASN A 9 -2.82 16.34 -17.36
C ASN A 9 -3.29 15.45 -16.21
N ASP A 10 -3.42 14.19 -16.58
CA ASP A 10 -3.79 13.01 -15.83
C ASP A 10 -2.70 12.68 -14.78
N PHE A 11 -2.74 13.35 -13.62
CA PHE A 11 -1.87 13.05 -12.48
C PHE A 11 -2.54 12.00 -11.59
N THR A 12 -2.28 10.72 -11.86
CA THR A 12 -2.60 9.63 -10.92
C THR A 12 -1.81 9.85 -9.63
N THR A 13 -2.45 10.44 -8.64
CA THR A 13 -1.90 10.64 -7.30
C THR A 13 -1.99 9.31 -6.57
N VAL A 14 -0.85 8.69 -6.28
CA VAL A 14 -0.80 7.53 -5.37
C VAL A 14 -0.91 8.04 -3.94
N LEU A 15 -2.14 8.14 -3.42
CA LEU A 15 -2.34 8.28 -1.98
C LEU A 15 -1.99 6.95 -1.31
N VAL A 16 -0.72 6.79 -0.95
CA VAL A 16 -0.28 5.69 -0.09
C VAL A 16 -0.66 6.04 1.35
N LYS A 17 -1.84 5.58 1.79
CA LYS A 17 -2.28 5.73 3.19
C LYS A 17 -1.64 4.61 4.02
N ILE A 18 -0.52 4.91 4.67
CA ILE A 18 0.17 3.96 5.53
C ILE A 18 -0.50 4.01 6.92
N GLY A 19 -1.38 3.05 7.21
CA GLY A 19 -2.13 2.97 8.48
C GLY A 19 -1.41 2.17 9.57
N GLN A 20 -1.39 2.69 10.81
CA GLN A 20 -0.60 2.21 11.96
C GLN A 20 -1.47 1.76 13.15
N ILE A 21 -0.98 0.81 13.96
CA ILE A 21 -1.27 0.75 15.41
C ILE A 21 0.04 0.41 16.18
N GLY A 22 0.70 1.41 16.80
CA GLY A 22 1.89 1.28 17.67
C GLY A 22 3.15 2.09 17.28
N ILE A 23 3.70 2.84 18.25
CA ILE A 23 4.79 3.87 18.39
C ILE A 23 5.87 4.22 17.33
N TYR A 24 5.95 3.64 16.14
CA TYR A 24 6.75 4.23 15.05
C TYR A 24 5.82 4.73 13.94
N MET A 25 5.81 6.04 13.74
CA MET A 25 4.76 6.74 13.02
C MET A 25 5.16 6.92 11.55
N PHE A 26 4.57 6.13 10.66
CA PHE A 26 4.61 6.39 9.22
C PHE A 26 3.79 7.65 8.92
N LEU A 27 4.38 8.82 9.15
CA LEU A 27 3.72 10.11 8.96
C LEU A 27 4.20 10.85 7.74
N GLY A 28 3.27 11.61 7.17
CA GLY A 28 3.51 12.54 6.08
C GLY A 28 2.96 12.04 4.77
N GLU A 29 2.92 12.97 3.82
CA GLU A 29 2.41 12.74 2.47
C GLU A 29 3.59 12.71 1.51
N HIS A 30 3.61 11.72 0.62
CA HIS A 30 4.72 11.49 -0.30
C HIS A 30 4.20 11.22 -1.71
N HIS A 31 4.40 12.20 -2.60
CA HIS A 31 4.04 12.10 -4.01
C HIS A 31 5.19 11.50 -4.82
N ARG A 32 4.98 10.30 -5.37
CA ARG A 32 5.96 9.58 -6.20
C ARG A 32 5.25 8.88 -7.35
N ILE A 33 5.88 8.93 -8.51
CA ILE A 33 5.43 8.24 -9.72
C ILE A 33 5.97 6.80 -9.68
N MET A 34 5.15 5.86 -10.16
CA MET A 34 5.57 4.47 -10.33
C MET A 34 6.56 4.37 -11.49
N ASP A 35 7.60 3.55 -11.33
CA ASP A 35 8.49 3.30 -12.46
C ASP A 35 7.86 2.33 -13.48
N ASN A 36 8.48 2.22 -14.65
CA ASN A 36 8.04 1.33 -15.73
C ASN A 36 8.03 -0.17 -15.39
N LYS A 37 8.50 -0.56 -14.19
CA LYS A 37 8.49 -1.94 -13.69
C LYS A 37 7.52 -2.13 -12.54
N GLY A 38 6.63 -1.18 -12.30
CA GLY A 38 5.63 -1.27 -11.25
C GLY A 38 6.19 -1.04 -9.86
N ARG A 39 7.30 -0.30 -9.71
CA ARG A 39 7.92 -0.05 -8.41
C ARG A 39 7.72 1.38 -7.94
N ILE A 40 7.60 1.55 -6.63
CA ILE A 40 7.48 2.85 -5.97
C ILE A 40 8.67 3.11 -5.05
N PHE A 41 9.05 4.38 -4.90
CA PHE A 41 10.10 4.78 -3.98
C PHE A 41 9.62 4.80 -2.53
N ILE A 42 10.39 4.17 -1.64
CA ILE A 42 10.21 4.26 -0.19
C ILE A 42 11.04 5.43 0.37
N PRO A 43 10.41 6.41 1.05
CA PRO A 43 11.11 7.49 1.74
C PRO A 43 12.18 6.97 2.68
N ALA A 44 13.35 7.63 2.70
CA ALA A 44 14.53 7.16 3.44
C ALA A 44 14.25 6.86 4.93
N LYS A 45 13.47 7.73 5.59
CA LYS A 45 13.05 7.58 7.00
C LYS A 45 12.23 6.32 7.31
N PHE A 46 11.65 5.67 6.30
CA PHE A 46 10.83 4.47 6.46
C PHE A 46 11.58 3.18 6.10
N ARG A 47 12.75 3.29 5.48
CA ARG A 47 13.48 2.13 4.95
C ARG A 47 13.93 1.18 6.06
N GLU A 48 14.36 1.71 7.21
CA GLU A 48 14.80 0.90 8.34
C GLU A 48 13.69 -0.03 8.84
N GLU A 49 12.46 0.46 8.95
CA GLU A 49 11.32 -0.35 9.42
C GLU A 49 10.83 -1.34 8.35
N LEU A 50 10.99 -0.99 7.07
CA LEU A 50 10.48 -1.78 5.94
C LEU A 50 11.52 -2.73 5.31
N ILE A 51 12.80 -2.65 5.70
CA ILE A 51 13.88 -3.46 5.10
C ILE A 51 13.67 -4.98 5.31
N LYS A 52 13.01 -5.35 6.40
CA LYS A 52 12.68 -6.76 6.72
C LYS A 52 11.54 -7.32 5.86
N GLY A 53 10.89 -6.48 5.07
CA GLY A 53 9.77 -6.83 4.21
C GLY A 53 8.65 -5.80 4.26
N VAL A 54 8.05 -5.57 3.10
CA VAL A 54 6.88 -4.72 2.90
C VAL A 54 5.70 -5.61 2.59
N ILE A 55 4.61 -5.49 3.34
CA ILE A 55 3.34 -6.14 2.99
C ILE A 55 2.46 -5.09 2.33
N VAL A 56 2.02 -5.36 1.10
CA VAL A 56 1.12 -4.49 0.33
C VAL A 56 -0.25 -5.15 0.25
N THR A 57 -1.32 -4.42 0.56
CA THR A 57 -2.70 -4.92 0.48
C THR A 57 -3.63 -3.90 -0.17
N LYS A 58 -4.84 -4.34 -0.53
CA LYS A 58 -5.94 -3.41 -0.85
C LYS A 58 -6.32 -2.58 0.39
N GLY A 59 -6.73 -1.33 0.17
CA GLY A 59 -7.36 -0.46 1.15
C GLY A 59 -8.82 -0.83 1.39
N PHE A 60 -9.37 -0.37 2.52
CA PHE A 60 -10.69 -0.78 3.00
C PHE A 60 -11.85 0.00 2.37
N ASP A 61 -11.70 1.33 2.26
CA ASP A 61 -12.81 2.23 1.89
C ASP A 61 -12.59 2.92 0.53
N GLU A 62 -11.35 3.27 0.22
CA GLU A 62 -10.95 3.92 -1.03
C GLU A 62 -10.15 2.95 -1.89
N LYS A 63 -10.13 3.16 -3.22
CA LYS A 63 -9.25 2.44 -4.15
C LYS A 63 -7.79 2.87 -3.94
N CYS A 64 -7.20 2.41 -2.85
CA CYS A 64 -5.83 2.70 -2.47
C CYS A 64 -5.13 1.44 -1.97
N LEU A 65 -3.81 1.54 -1.78
CA LEU A 65 -3.02 0.44 -1.23
C LEU A 65 -2.56 0.78 0.18
N LEU A 66 -2.54 -0.23 1.04
CA LEU A 66 -1.94 -0.14 2.37
C LEU A 66 -0.58 -0.84 2.34
N LEU A 67 0.42 -0.21 2.95
CA LEU A 67 1.73 -0.80 3.15
C LEU A 67 1.96 -1.02 4.64
N PHE A 68 2.53 -2.16 5.00
CA PHE A 68 2.88 -2.51 6.37
C PHE A 68 4.32 -2.99 6.45
N SER A 69 4.99 -2.67 7.56
CA SER A 69 6.13 -3.46 8.00
C SER A 69 5.68 -4.86 8.41
N LYS A 70 6.59 -5.83 8.41
CA LYS A 70 6.30 -7.20 8.85
C LYS A 70 5.70 -7.25 10.26
N ASP A 71 6.22 -6.43 11.17
CA ASP A 71 5.72 -6.35 12.54
C ASP A 71 4.36 -5.65 12.62
N GLY A 72 4.14 -4.60 11.82
CA GLY A 72 2.85 -3.93 11.68
C GLY A 72 1.76 -4.86 11.15
N TRP A 73 2.09 -5.64 10.12
CA TRP A 73 1.20 -6.65 9.56
C TRP A 73 0.81 -7.69 10.61
N LYS A 74 1.78 -8.21 11.36
CA LYS A 74 1.51 -9.18 12.43
C LYS A 74 0.53 -8.63 13.46
N ARG A 75 0.68 -7.37 13.90
CA ARG A 75 -0.27 -6.72 14.83
C ARG A 75 -1.68 -6.61 14.25
N VAL A 76 -1.81 -6.29 12.97
CA VAL A 76 -3.12 -6.22 12.28
C VAL A 76 -3.73 -7.62 12.17
N GLN A 77 -2.93 -8.60 11.74
CA GLN A 77 -3.35 -9.98 11.62
C GLN A 77 -3.85 -10.53 12.97
N ASP A 78 -3.07 -10.35 14.03
CA ASP A 78 -3.40 -10.83 15.36
C ASP A 78 -4.74 -10.19 15.81
N LYS A 79 -4.95 -8.89 15.60
CA LYS A 79 -6.24 -8.21 15.91
C LYS A 79 -7.44 -8.73 15.12
N ILE A 80 -7.25 -9.04 13.84
CA ILE A 80 -8.31 -9.58 12.99
C ILE A 80 -8.65 -11.02 13.41
N LEU A 81 -7.63 -11.81 13.77
CA LEU A 81 -7.78 -13.21 14.14
C LEU A 81 -8.23 -13.43 15.59
N ASP A 82 -7.98 -12.48 16.49
CA ASP A 82 -8.39 -12.54 17.91
C ASP A 82 -9.92 -12.39 18.11
N ASN A 83 -10.64 -12.07 17.03
CA ASN A 83 -12.12 -12.03 17.02
C ASN A 83 -12.75 -13.01 15.99
N PRO A 84 -12.42 -14.31 16.02
CA PRO A 84 -12.86 -15.26 14.99
C PRO A 84 -14.30 -15.76 15.20
N MET A 85 -14.83 -15.63 16.42
CA MET A 85 -16.13 -16.21 16.82
C MET A 85 -17.33 -15.32 16.53
N ALA A 86 -17.16 -14.02 16.24
CA ALA A 86 -18.28 -13.08 16.32
C ALA A 86 -19.21 -13.03 15.09
N LYS A 87 -18.75 -13.04 13.82
CA LYS A 87 -19.66 -12.84 12.67
C LYS A 87 -19.11 -13.46 11.36
N ARG A 88 -19.97 -14.06 10.53
CA ARG A 88 -19.66 -14.48 9.13
C ARG A 88 -19.00 -13.36 8.31
N ASN A 89 -19.29 -12.10 8.66
CA ASN A 89 -18.69 -10.91 8.06
C ASN A 89 -17.19 -10.80 8.35
N THR A 90 -16.74 -11.15 9.56
CA THR A 90 -15.30 -11.15 9.91
C THR A 90 -14.55 -12.15 9.04
N GLN A 91 -15.05 -13.38 8.87
CA GLN A 91 -14.39 -14.37 8.01
C GLN A 91 -14.35 -13.95 6.54
N ARG A 92 -15.44 -13.38 6.02
CA ARG A 92 -15.48 -12.86 4.65
C ARG A 92 -14.46 -11.74 4.46
N PHE A 93 -14.39 -10.82 5.42
CA PHE A 93 -13.43 -9.73 5.44
C PHE A 93 -12.00 -10.24 5.53
N SER A 94 -11.67 -11.11 6.50
CA SER A 94 -10.33 -11.69 6.65
C SER A 94 -9.88 -12.39 5.38
N ARG A 95 -10.76 -13.20 4.76
CA ARG A 95 -10.44 -13.85 3.48
C ARG A 95 -10.14 -12.82 2.40
N TRP A 96 -11.01 -11.83 2.21
CA TRP A 96 -10.81 -10.79 1.20
C TRP A 96 -9.52 -10.00 1.45
N PHE A 97 -9.30 -9.55 2.69
CA PHE A 97 -8.16 -8.72 3.07
C PHE A 97 -6.84 -9.47 2.95
N PHE A 98 -6.74 -10.65 3.57
CA PHE A 98 -5.53 -11.46 3.52
C PHE A 98 -5.24 -12.01 2.13
N SER A 99 -6.27 -12.35 1.34
CA SER A 99 -6.06 -12.77 -0.07
C SER A 99 -5.51 -11.66 -0.96
N SER A 100 -5.66 -10.40 -0.54
CA SER A 100 -5.14 -9.26 -1.29
C SER A 100 -3.70 -8.91 -0.94
N ALA A 101 -3.16 -9.50 0.13
CA ALA A 101 -1.86 -9.17 0.67
C ALA A 101 -0.74 -9.86 -0.11
N ALA A 102 0.32 -9.11 -0.40
CA ALA A 102 1.55 -9.62 -0.99
C ALA A 102 2.75 -9.12 -0.18
N MET A 103 3.75 -9.98 0.01
CA MET A 103 5.01 -9.61 0.64
C MET A 103 6.04 -9.29 -0.45
N GLU A 104 6.66 -8.13 -0.33
CA GLU A 104 7.65 -7.59 -1.24
C GLU A 104 8.90 -7.14 -0.46
N SER A 105 9.98 -6.87 -1.19
CA SER A 105 11.25 -6.43 -0.63
C SER A 105 11.65 -5.05 -1.15
N ILE A 106 12.51 -4.37 -0.41
CA ILE A 106 13.11 -3.10 -0.84
C ILE A 106 14.40 -3.41 -1.62
N ASP A 107 14.49 -2.92 -2.85
CA ASP A 107 15.70 -3.02 -3.66
C ASP A 107 16.81 -2.07 -3.18
N GLN A 108 18.01 -2.21 -3.73
CA GLN A 108 19.16 -1.38 -3.38
C GLN A 108 18.94 0.12 -3.60
N GLN A 109 17.98 0.51 -4.45
CA GLN A 109 17.63 1.91 -4.73
C GLN A 109 16.54 2.44 -3.78
N GLY A 110 16.07 1.62 -2.83
CA GLY A 110 15.03 1.99 -1.89
C GLY A 110 13.64 1.96 -2.50
N ARG A 111 13.39 1.08 -3.49
CA ARG A 111 12.06 0.90 -4.10
C ARG A 111 11.46 -0.44 -3.73
N THR A 112 10.13 -0.51 -3.70
CA THR A 112 9.37 -1.77 -3.57
C THR A 112 8.52 -1.98 -4.81
N ARG A 113 8.36 -3.23 -5.23
CA ARG A 113 7.42 -3.60 -6.29
C ARG A 113 5.99 -3.56 -5.78
N ILE A 114 5.06 -3.14 -6.63
CA ILE A 114 3.62 -3.26 -6.44
C ILE A 114 3.12 -4.36 -7.39
N PRO A 115 2.54 -5.46 -6.86
CA PRO A 115 1.94 -6.50 -7.67
C PRO A 115 0.90 -5.97 -8.66
N GLN A 116 0.87 -6.53 -9.87
CA GLN A 116 0.03 -6.06 -10.97
C GLN A 116 -1.47 -5.98 -10.61
N ASN A 117 -1.99 -6.97 -9.88
CA ASN A 117 -3.37 -6.97 -9.41
C ASN A 117 -3.69 -5.83 -8.42
N LEU A 118 -2.68 -5.28 -7.74
CA LEU A 118 -2.80 -4.14 -6.84
C LEU A 118 -2.62 -2.81 -7.59
N VAL A 119 -1.75 -2.78 -8.61
CA VAL A 119 -1.67 -1.66 -9.56
C VAL A 119 -3.04 -1.41 -10.20
N GLU A 120 -3.66 -2.46 -10.73
CA GLU A 120 -4.99 -2.40 -11.36
C GLU A 120 -6.08 -2.01 -10.37
N TYR A 121 -6.05 -2.53 -9.15
CA TYR A 121 -7.06 -2.22 -8.13
C TYR A 121 -7.05 -0.73 -7.74
N ALA A 122 -5.87 -0.14 -7.61
CA ALA A 122 -5.69 1.24 -7.19
C ALA A 122 -5.56 2.22 -8.37
N ASP A 123 -5.85 1.79 -9.60
CA ASP A 123 -5.81 2.60 -10.81
C ASP A 123 -4.46 3.35 -10.99
N LEU A 124 -3.35 2.69 -10.62
CA LEU A 124 -2.00 3.27 -10.66
C LEU A 124 -1.43 3.26 -12.08
N LYS A 125 -0.82 4.38 -12.50
CA LYS A 125 -0.18 4.59 -13.80
C LYS A 125 1.33 4.72 -13.67
#